data_AF-A0A924C6W3-F1
#
_entry.id   AF-A0A924C6W3-F1
#
_cell.length_a   1.000
_cell.length_b   1.000
_cell.length_c   1.000
_cell.angle_alpha   90.00
_cell.angle_beta   90.00
_cell.angle_gamma   90.00
#
_symmetry.space_group_name_H-M   'P 1'
#
loop_
_entity.id
_entity.type
_entity.pdbx_description
1 polymer ?
#
loop_
_entity_poly.entity_id
_entity_poly.type
_entity_poly.pdbx_seq_one_letter_code
_entity_poly.pdbx_strand_id
1 'polypeptide(L)' 'MPLATKFSKETYLYWYELMLLLRRFEEKTGQLYGMQKIRGFCHLYIGQEAVAAGCMTATNPDD' A
#
# COMPACT_ATOMS: atom_id res chain seq x y z
N MET A 1 27.79 -4.87 -12.40
CA MET A 1 27.76 -3.47 -11.94
C MET A 1 26.78 -3.38 -10.78
N PRO A 2 27.10 -2.70 -9.67
CA PRO A 2 26.06 -2.39 -8.69
C PRO A 2 25.07 -1.44 -9.38
N LEU A 3 23.79 -1.82 -9.39
CA LEU A 3 22.72 -0.93 -9.87
C LEU A 3 22.72 0.30 -8.96
N ALA A 4 23.06 1.46 -9.51
CA ALA A 4 22.87 2.72 -8.81
C ALA A 4 21.37 2.88 -8.54
N THR A 5 21.00 2.89 -7.26
CA THR A 5 19.61 3.02 -6.84
C THR A 5 19.17 4.47 -7.04
N LYS A 6 18.13 4.68 -7.86
CA LYS A 6 17.58 6.02 -8.17
C LYS A 6 17.06 6.75 -6.93
N PHE A 7 16.56 6.01 -5.95
CA PHE A 7 15.96 6.54 -4.72
C PHE A 7 16.82 6.22 -3.49
N SER A 8 16.62 6.96 -2.41
CA SER A 8 17.32 6.75 -1.15
C SER A 8 16.84 5.46 -0.47
N LYS A 9 17.66 4.92 0.44
CA LYS A 9 17.29 3.75 1.25
C LYS A 9 16.01 4.00 2.05
N GLU A 10 15.86 5.21 2.58
CA GLU A 10 14.72 5.65 3.38
C GLU A 10 13.44 5.63 2.55
N THR A 11 13.52 6.03 1.27
CA THR A 11 12.38 5.97 0.34
C THR A 11 11.92 4.53 0.12
N TYR A 12 12.86 3.60 -0.10
CA TYR A 12 12.52 2.19 -0.27
C TYR A 12 11.93 1.56 0.99
N LEU A 13 12.46 1.89 2.17
CA LEU A 13 11.91 1.43 3.44
C LEU A 13 10.50 1.96 3.67
N TYR A 14 10.27 3.25 3.41
CA TYR A 14 8.96 3.86 3.48
C TYR A 14 7.95 3.16 2.55
N TRP A 15 8.29 2.98 1.28
CA TRP A 15 7.41 2.29 0.34
C TRP A 15 7.12 0.85 0.76
N TYR A 16 8.12 0.13 1.25
CA TYR A 16 7.94 -1.24 1.76
C TYR A 16 6.96 -1.28 2.92
N GLU A 17 7.16 -0.43 3.93
CA GLU A 17 6.29 -0.34 5.10
C GLU A 17 4.86 0.05 4.72
N LEU A 18 4.70 1.03 3.84
CA LEU A 18 3.40 1.48 3.35
C LEU A 18 2.68 0.38 2.57
N MET A 19 3.35 -0.27 1.61
CA MET A 19 2.75 -1.38 0.86
C MET A 19 2.36 -2.55 1.76
N LEU A 20 3.20 -2.88 2.75
CA LEU A 20 2.91 -3.94 3.71
C LEU A 20 1.69 -3.59 4.57
N LEU A 21 1.61 -2.35 5.04
CA LEU A 21 0.45 -1.85 5.78
C LEU A 21 -0.84 -1.99 4.96
N LEU A 22 -0.83 -1.50 3.72
CA LEU A 22 -1.98 -1.58 2.81
C LEU A 22 -2.40 -3.04 2.60
N ARG A 23 -1.45 -3.93 2.29
CA ARG A 23 -1.73 -5.37 2.14
C ARG A 23 -2.40 -5.96 3.38
N ARG A 24 -1.85 -5.73 4.57
CA ARG A 24 -2.37 -6.29 5.82
C ARG A 24 -3.74 -5.73 6.19
N PHE A 25 -3.95 -4.44 5.93
CA PHE A 25 -5.25 -3.81 6.10
C PHE A 25 -6.28 -4.49 5.21
N GLU A 26 -5.99 -4.60 3.91
CA GLU A 26 -6.87 -5.22 2.91
C GLU A 26 -7.17 -6.69 3.24
N GLU A 27 -6.17 -7.50 3.59
CA GLU A 27 -6.35 -8.88 4.05
C GLU A 27 -7.31 -8.95 5.26
N LYS A 28 -7.15 -8.03 6.21
CA LYS A 28 -8.01 -7.98 7.39
C LYS A 28 -9.43 -7.55 7.04
N THR A 29 -9.61 -6.57 6.16
CA THR A 29 -10.95 -6.18 5.69
C THR A 29 -11.63 -7.32 4.93
N GLY A 30 -10.91 -8.05 4.07
CA GLY A 30 -11.41 -9.24 3.40
C GLY A 30 -11.85 -10.33 4.38
N GLN A 31 -11.08 -10.57 5.44
CA GLN A 31 -11.46 -11.49 6.51
C GLN A 31 -12.75 -11.04 7.21
N LEU A 32 -12.83 -9.79 7.64
CA LEU A 32 -13.99 -9.26 8.36
C LEU A 32 -15.25 -9.20 7.48
N TYR A 33 -15.08 -8.96 6.19
CA TYR A 33 -16.15 -9.05 5.19
C TYR A 33 -16.69 -10.48 5.08
N GLY A 34 -15.82 -11.49 4.98
CA GLY A 34 -16.21 -12.91 5.00
C GLY A 34 -16.92 -13.32 6.29
N MET A 35 -16.60 -12.68 7.42
CA MET A 35 -17.28 -12.86 8.71
C MET A 35 -18.58 -12.05 8.85
N GLN A 36 -19.03 -11.36 7.79
CA GLN A 36 -20.21 -10.47 7.78
C GLN A 36 -20.14 -9.31 8.80
N LYS A 37 -18.94 -8.95 9.25
CA LYS A 37 -18.70 -7.78 10.12
C LYS A 37 -18.61 -6.48 9.34
N ILE A 38 -18.26 -6.55 8.06
CA ILE A 38 -18.39 -5.46 7.08
C ILE A 38 -19.58 -5.80 6.18
N ARG A 39 -20.46 -4.83 5.93
CA ARG A 39 -21.69 -4.99 5.12
C ARG A 39 -21.65 -4.07 3.90
N GLY A 40 -22.44 -4.40 2.88
CA GLY A 40 -22.44 -3.67 1.62
C GLY A 40 -21.33 -4.15 0.70
N PHE A 41 -20.64 -3.25 0.02
CA PHE A 41 -19.54 -3.57 -0.88
C PHE A 41 -18.18 -3.43 -0.17
N CYS A 42 -17.25 -4.33 -0.49
CA CYS A 42 -15.86 -4.27 -0.03
C CYS A 42 -14.94 -4.54 -1.23
N HIS A 43 -14.33 -3.48 -1.75
CA HIS A 43 -13.40 -3.56 -2.87
C HIS A 43 -11.99 -3.60 -2.32
N LEU A 44 -11.25 -4.67 -2.63
CA LEU A 44 -9.89 -4.85 -2.13
C LEU A 44 -8.88 -4.36 -3.16
N TYR A 45 -7.88 -3.61 -2.71
CA TYR A 45 -6.79 -3.08 -3.56
C TYR A 45 -5.54 -3.99 -3.59
N ILE A 46 -5.69 -5.27 -3.19
CA ILE A 46 -4.60 -6.24 -3.12
C ILE A 46 -3.92 -6.39 -4.48
N GLY A 47 -2.61 -6.21 -4.50
CA GLY A 47 -1.77 -6.33 -5.70
C GLY A 47 -1.53 -5.00 -6.42
N GLN A 48 -2.12 -3.89 -5.95
CA GLN A 48 -1.94 -2.55 -6.53
C GLN A 48 -1.21 -1.59 -5.57
N GLU A 49 -0.62 -2.08 -4.48
CA GLU A 49 -0.06 -1.26 -3.41
C GLU A 49 1.05 -0.32 -3.88
N ALA A 50 1.83 -0.74 -4.89
CA ALA A 50 2.90 0.06 -5.47
C ALA A 50 2.38 1.36 -6.12
N VAL A 51 1.14 1.36 -6.64
CA VAL A 51 0.52 2.56 -7.20
C VAL A 51 0.28 3.57 -6.10
N ALA A 52 -0.38 3.17 -5.01
CA ALA A 52 -0.64 4.04 -3.87
C ALA A 52 0.66 4.54 -3.22
N ALA A 53 1.61 3.64 -2.96
CA ALA A 53 2.88 4.02 -2.33
C ALA A 53 3.74 4.95 -3.21
N GLY A 54 3.74 4.73 -4.53
CA GLY A 54 4.40 5.62 -5.48
C GLY A 54 3.74 6.98 -5.58
N CYS A 55 2.41 7.04 -5.58
CA CYS A 55 1.66 8.31 -5.58
C CYS A 55 1.99 9.16 -4.35
N MET A 56 2.06 8.55 -3.15
CA MET A 56 2.34 9.27 -1.90
C MET A 56 3.67 10.02 -1.88
N THR A 57 4.66 9.61 -2.68
CA THR A 57 5.95 10.30 -2.81
C THR A 57 6.08 11.12 -4.09
N ALA A 58 5.07 11.06 -4.96
CA ALA A 58 4.99 11.84 -6.19
C ALA A 58 4.11 13.08 -6.05
N THR A 59 3.31 13.17 -4.98
CA THR A 59 2.45 14.31 -4.64
C THR A 59 2.91 14.99 -3.36
N ASN A 60 2.46 16.22 -3.14
CA ASN A 60 2.59 16.96 -1.90
C ASN A 60 1.39 16.70 -0.98
N PRO A 61 1.51 16.99 0.33
CA PRO A 61 0.39 16.84 1.26
C PRO A 61 -0.83 17.72 0.97
N ASP A 62 -0.64 18.80 0.22
CA ASP A 62 -1.65 19.78 -0.17
C ASP A 62 -2.17 19.64 -1.61
N ASP A 63 -1.70 18.63 -2.35
CA ASP A 63 -2.31 18.20 -3.62
C ASP A 63 -3.63 17.45 -3.36
#